data_AF-A0A0D6PZX4-F1
#
_entry.id   AF-A0A0D6PZX4-F1
#
_cell.length_a   1.000
_cell.length_b   1.000
_cell.length_c   1.000
_cell.angle_alpha   90.00
_cell.angle_beta   90.00
_cell.angle_gamma   90.00
#
_symmetry.space_group_name_H-M   'P 1'
#
loop_
_entity.id
_entity.type
_entity.pdbx_description
1 polymer ?
#
loop_
_entity_poly.entity_id
_entity_poly.type
_entity_poly.pdbx_seq_one_letter_code
_entity_poly.pdbx_strand_id
1 'polypeptide(L)'
;MSIIGDALELPAWSYDFDHIHFEEPKAFDANLNTPGLHVVRKQVGSFHRRPVLPPEIVSRLAGGTFWRDPSKNPGGATVIA
;
A
#
# COMPACT_ATOMS: atom_id res chain seq x y z
N MET A 1 17.98 -4.85 -8.59
CA MET A 1 18.88 -5.29 -7.50
C MET A 1 18.07 -5.34 -6.22
N SER A 2 18.04 -6.50 -5.56
CA SER A 2 17.37 -6.68 -4.28
C SER A 2 18.45 -6.69 -3.20
N ILE A 3 18.45 -5.69 -2.32
CA ILE A 3 19.44 -5.55 -1.23
C ILE A 3 19.52 -6.83 -0.38
N ILE A 4 18.38 -7.48 -0.16
CA ILE A 4 18.31 -8.73 0.61
C ILE A 4 18.86 -9.91 -0.19
N GLY A 5 18.59 -9.96 -1.50
CA GLY A 5 19.07 -11.05 -2.37
C GLY A 5 20.59 -11.06 -2.48
N ASP A 6 21.20 -9.88 -2.67
CA ASP A 6 22.65 -9.74 -2.78
C ASP A 6 23.35 -10.11 -1.46
N ALA A 7 22.77 -9.71 -0.32
CA ALA A 7 23.32 -10.02 1.01
C ALA A 7 23.23 -11.51 1.38
N LEU A 8 22.29 -12.25 0.77
CA LEU A 8 22.06 -13.67 1.04
C LEU A 8 22.56 -14.58 -0.10
N GLU A 9 23.27 -14.01 -1.08
CA GLU A 9 23.75 -14.72 -2.28
C GLU A 9 22.63 -15.50 -3.01
N LEU A 10 21.42 -14.96 -3.00
CA LEU A 10 20.27 -15.60 -3.64
C LEU A 10 20.24 -15.29 -5.13
N PRO A 11 19.83 -16.25 -5.98
CA PRO A 11 19.63 -15.99 -7.39
C PRO A 11 18.57 -14.89 -7.58
N ALA A 12 18.71 -14.12 -8.65
CA ALA A 12 17.71 -13.12 -9.01
C ALA A 12 16.36 -13.80 -9.24
N TRP A 13 15.35 -13.36 -8.50
CA TRP A 13 13.99 -13.85 -8.66
C TRP A 13 13.27 -13.10 -9.78
N SER A 14 12.56 -13.84 -10.64
CA SER A 14 11.66 -13.26 -11.64
C SER A 14 10.24 -13.25 -11.09
N TYR A 15 9.68 -12.07 -10.87
CA TYR A 15 8.30 -11.91 -10.40
C TYR A 15 7.32 -11.90 -11.57
N ASP A 16 6.27 -12.71 -11.50
CA ASP A 16 5.12 -12.65 -12.42
C ASP A 16 4.07 -11.72 -11.82
N PHE A 17 3.92 -10.53 -12.43
CA PHE A 17 2.97 -9.51 -11.98
C PHE A 17 1.57 -9.68 -12.55
N ASP A 18 1.39 -10.61 -13.50
CA ASP A 18 0.11 -10.92 -14.14
C ASP A 18 -0.61 -12.10 -13.46
N HIS A 19 0.13 -12.93 -12.73
CA HIS A 19 -0.38 -14.14 -12.07
C HIS A 19 -0.01 -14.21 -10.58
N ILE A 20 -0.37 -13.18 -9.82
CA ILE A 20 -0.24 -13.19 -8.36
C ILE A 20 -1.17 -14.25 -7.76
N HIS A 21 -0.57 -15.17 -7.02
CA HIS A 21 -1.28 -16.08 -6.14
C HIS A 21 -1.11 -15.62 -4.68
N PHE A 22 -2.22 -15.37 -4.01
CA PHE A 22 -2.23 -14.98 -2.60
C PHE A 22 -3.21 -15.87 -1.84
N GLU A 23 -2.72 -16.53 -0.79
CA GLU A 23 -3.56 -17.32 0.09
C GLU A 23 -4.24 -16.40 1.10
N GLU A 24 -5.50 -16.08 0.80
CA GLU A 24 -6.30 -15.19 1.65
C GLU A 24 -6.49 -15.77 3.06
N PRO A 25 -6.27 -14.98 4.12
CA PRO A 25 -6.49 -15.40 5.50
C PRO A 25 -7.99 -15.39 5.85
N LYS A 26 -8.78 -16.25 5.19
CA LYS A 26 -10.27 -16.25 5.28
C LYS A 26 -10.79 -16.30 6.72
N ALA A 27 -10.13 -17.06 7.58
CA ALA A 27 -10.51 -17.17 8.99
C ALA A 27 -10.32 -15.84 9.76
N PHE A 28 -9.27 -15.08 9.45
CA PHE A 28 -9.02 -13.78 10.06
C PHE A 28 -10.12 -12.78 9.71
N ASP A 29 -10.45 -12.70 8.42
CA ASP A 29 -11.50 -11.82 7.90
C ASP A 29 -12.88 -12.15 8.47
N ALA A 30 -13.19 -13.45 8.59
CA ALA A 30 -14.43 -13.92 9.16
C ALA A 30 -14.57 -13.50 10.64
N ASN A 31 -13.49 -13.63 11.43
CA ASN A 31 -13.49 -13.26 12.84
C ASN A 31 -13.73 -11.76 13.07
N LEU A 32 -13.37 -10.91 12.09
CA LEU A 32 -13.59 -9.46 12.15
C LEU A 32 -14.90 -9.01 11.45
N ASN A 33 -15.68 -9.95 10.93
CA ASN A 33 -16.86 -9.67 10.11
C ASN A 33 -16.55 -8.79 8.88
N THR A 34 -15.35 -8.98 8.30
CA THR A 34 -14.86 -8.25 7.12
C THR A 34 -14.46 -9.23 6.01
N PRO A 35 -15.38 -10.07 5.50
CA PRO A 35 -15.05 -11.10 4.52
C PRO A 35 -14.45 -10.49 3.24
N GLY A 36 -13.26 -10.96 2.87
CA GLY A 36 -12.59 -10.56 1.64
C GLY A 36 -11.87 -9.21 1.72
N LEU A 37 -11.73 -8.63 2.91
CA LEU A 37 -10.99 -7.40 3.11
C LEU A 37 -9.52 -7.54 2.70
N HIS A 38 -8.93 -8.73 2.88
CA HIS A 38 -7.55 -9.02 2.52
C HIS A 38 -7.41 -9.75 1.17
N VAL A 39 -8.45 -9.75 0.32
CA VAL A 39 -8.35 -10.28 -1.05
C VAL A 39 -7.38 -9.43 -1.87
N VAL A 40 -6.41 -10.09 -2.50
CA VAL A 40 -5.47 -9.46 -3.44
C VAL A 40 -5.87 -9.82 -4.87
N ARG A 41 -5.79 -8.85 -5.78
CA ARG A 41 -6.05 -9.09 -7.20
C ARG A 41 -4.92 -9.90 -7.83
N LYS A 42 -5.26 -10.71 -8.82
CA LYS A 42 -4.32 -11.53 -9.57
C LYS A 42 -3.27 -10.74 -10.36
N GLN A 43 -3.57 -9.50 -10.75
CA GLN A 43 -2.67 -8.67 -11.57
C GLN A 43 -2.33 -7.36 -10.86
N VAL A 44 -1.04 -6.98 -10.88
CA VAL A 44 -0.58 -5.65 -10.47
C VAL A 44 -0.92 -4.63 -11.55
N GLY A 45 -1.61 -3.57 -11.17
CA GLY A 45 -1.94 -2.50 -12.11
C GLY A 45 -2.52 -1.26 -11.44
N SER A 46 -2.46 -0.14 -12.17
CA SER A 46 -3.18 1.07 -11.78
C SER A 46 -4.64 0.91 -12.16
N PHE A 47 -5.51 0.86 -11.17
CA PHE A 47 -6.96 0.81 -11.36
C PHE A 47 -7.56 2.10 -10.86
N HIS A 48 -8.36 2.76 -11.69
CA HIS A 48 -9.10 3.94 -11.26
C HIS A 48 -10.06 3.53 -10.13
N ARG A 49 -9.87 4.13 -8.95
CA ARG A 49 -10.77 3.94 -7.81
C ARG A 49 -11.59 5.21 -7.65
N ARG A 50 -12.91 5.06 -7.60
CA ARG A 50 -13.76 6.15 -7.17
C ARG A 50 -13.41 6.47 -5.71
N PRO A 51 -13.13 7.75 -5.37
CA PRO A 51 -12.97 8.14 -3.98
C PRO A 51 -14.22 7.75 -3.18
N VAL A 52 -14.03 6.98 -2.12
CA VAL A 52 -15.10 6.58 -1.20
C VAL A 52 -15.33 7.62 -0.10
N LEU A 53 -14.34 8.47 0.15
CA LEU A 53 -14.45 9.55 1.12
C LEU A 53 -15.23 10.72 0.51
N PRO A 54 -16.22 11.26 1.24
CA PRO A 54 -16.90 12.47 0.84
C PRO A 54 -15.93 13.66 0.67
N PRO A 55 -16.19 14.59 -0.28
CA PRO A 55 -15.29 15.72 -0.57
C PRO A 55 -14.99 16.60 0.65
N GLU A 56 -15.95 16.79 1.56
CA GLU A 56 -15.78 17.56 2.78
C GLU A 56 -14.79 16.92 3.75
N ILE A 57 -14.75 15.58 3.82
CA ILE A 57 -13.76 14.85 4.62
C ILE A 57 -12.37 15.02 4.02
N VAL A 58 -12.25 14.92 2.69
CA VAL A 58 -10.99 15.15 1.99
C VAL A 58 -10.49 16.57 2.24
N SER A 59 -11.36 17.58 2.11
CA SER A 59 -11.01 18.99 2.35
C SER A 59 -10.56 19.22 3.80
N ARG A 60 -11.26 18.62 4.79
CA ARG A 60 -10.90 18.72 6.21
C ARG A 60 -9.51 18.13 6.48
N LEU A 61 -9.19 17.00 5.86
CA LEU A 61 -7.94 16.27 6.10
C LEU A 61 -6.76 16.77 5.25
N ALA A 62 -7.01 17.48 4.15
CA ALA A 62 -5.98 17.93 3.21
C ALA A 62 -4.89 18.80 3.85
N GLY A 63 -5.20 19.54 4.92
CA GLY A 63 -4.25 20.34 5.70
C GLY A 63 -3.46 19.56 6.76
N GLY A 64 -3.78 18.28 6.98
CA GLY A 64 -3.11 17.41 7.97
C GLY A 64 -1.89 16.66 7.43
N THR A 65 -1.59 16.78 6.14
CA THR A 65 -0.45 16.09 5.52
C THR A 65 0.85 16.79 5.85
N PHE A 66 1.64 16.23 6.78
CA PHE A 66 2.89 16.85 7.23
C PHE A 66 3.89 17.11 6.09
N TRP A 67 3.90 16.28 5.06
CA TRP A 67 4.81 16.41 3.91
C TRP A 67 4.51 17.61 3.00
N ARG A 68 3.38 18.31 3.20
CA ARG A 68 3.05 19.56 2.50
C ARG A 68 3.42 20.82 3.28
N ASP A 69 3.77 20.67 4.56
CA ASP A 69 4.07 21.78 5.45
C ASP A 69 5.32 21.44 6.28
N PRO A 70 6.49 22.00 5.95
CA PRO A 70 7.73 21.74 6.67
C PRO A 70 7.63 21.99 8.18
N SER A 71 6.77 22.92 8.64
CA SER A 71 6.57 23.18 10.07
C SER A 71 5.92 22.01 10.81
N LYS A 72 5.23 21.13 10.07
CA LYS A 72 4.59 19.91 10.58
C LYS A 72 5.46 18.66 10.43
N ASN A 73 6.69 18.80 9.92
CA ASN A 73 7.68 17.72 9.80
C ASN A 73 8.84 17.90 10.80
N PRO A 74 8.58 17.86 12.13
CA PRO A 74 9.63 18.09 13.13
C PRO A 74 10.71 16.99 13.11
N GLY A 75 10.39 15.81 12.56
CA GLY A 75 11.33 14.71 12.37
C GLY A 75 12.28 14.89 11.18
N GLY A 76 12.15 15.97 10.40
CA GLY A 76 13.05 16.27 9.28
C GLY A 76 13.05 15.21 8.18
N ALA A 77 11.94 14.49 8.00
CA ALA A 77 11.85 13.46 6.97
C ALA A 77 12.08 14.06 5.58
N THR A 78 12.89 13.40 4.75
CA THR A 78 13.10 13.80 3.35
C THR A 78 11.84 13.47 2.55
N VAL A 79 11.18 14.50 2.02
CA VAL A 79 9.99 14.35 1.17
C VAL A 79 10.44 14.30 -0.28
N ILE A 80 10.18 13.18 -0.95
CA ILE A 80 10.44 12.99 -2.38
C ILE A 80 9.11 13.27 -3.09
N ALA A 81 8.98 14.45 -3.69
CA ALA A 81 7.76 14.90 -4.38
C ALA A 81 7.82 14.60 -5.88
#